data_AF-Q97EM6-F1
#
_entry.id   AF-Q97EM6-F1
#
_cell.length_a   1.000
_cell.length_b   1.000
_cell.length_c   1.000
_cell.angle_alpha   90.00
_cell.angle_beta   90.00
_cell.angle_gamma   90.00
#
_symmetry.space_group_name_H-M   'P 1'
#
loop_
_entity.id
_entity.type
_entity.pdbx_description
1 polymer ?
#
loop_
_entity_poly.entity_id
_entity_poly.type
_entity_poly.pdbx_seq_one_letter_code
_entity_poly.pdbx_strand_id
1 'polypeptide(L)'
;MDKSKKIYKKALLSFEKGHIDKAIQLCEECISMDINNSAALDLKGMLCYFKGNLNEAKTVWKLNVNANRDVSAKKYLEDTIEDEARLNYYIIALKRIKNVEIKEALELLDKCSESSYNCINVDNHKAICYIRQGRYQKAIESIEKVLKVDANNEMALKSRKELIDLGVIKGAFNMKKVYKPAAAIVVILLLVLGTVEIKNYIKNNRTQTKKTIMKKTAPNKTVKKEVKKPVEKPKVPKKEEVFNTEELQTAVNNKDFNKIYDYEEKWKDNKNIKVNDKILLSKAMDMLLGDGVQYFYKAGTDLIKNKNYEGAKDNLLKAYKYGEKNYLYSDIIYFIAETYKNTNDAESAMNYYSMYDQKFEKGSYEETVLYNLAIMNKDVNIDVAKKYAEKLSNNYPKSIYNNSNISAIINK
;
A
#
# COMPACT_ATOMS: atom_id res chain seq x y z
N MET A 1 -20.56 24.86 3.16
CA MET A 1 -19.85 23.66 3.65
C MET A 1 -19.44 22.82 2.45
N ASP A 2 -18.13 22.69 2.27
CA ASP A 2 -17.42 22.07 1.14
C ASP A 2 -18.01 20.72 0.63
N LYS A 3 -18.05 20.57 -0.70
CA LYS A 3 -18.53 19.38 -1.44
C LYS A 3 -17.61 18.18 -1.17
N SER A 4 -16.29 18.37 -1.18
CA SER A 4 -15.29 17.32 -0.93
C SER A 4 -15.48 16.70 0.45
N LYS A 5 -15.58 17.53 1.50
CA LYS A 5 -15.87 17.10 2.89
C LYS A 5 -17.23 16.41 3.09
N LYS A 6 -18.21 16.57 2.17
CA LYS A 6 -19.46 15.79 2.20
C LYS A 6 -19.28 14.40 1.60
N ILE A 7 -18.48 14.27 0.54
CA ILE A 7 -18.25 12.99 -0.16
C ILE A 7 -17.27 12.12 0.62
N TYR A 8 -16.24 12.69 1.23
CA TYR A 8 -15.35 11.95 2.13
C TYR A 8 -16.10 11.29 3.30
N LYS A 9 -17.11 11.98 3.86
CA LYS A 9 -18.00 11.39 4.87
C LYS A 9 -18.85 10.24 4.32
N LYS A 10 -19.24 10.26 3.03
CA LYS A 10 -19.89 9.10 2.39
C LYS A 10 -18.90 7.94 2.18
N ALA A 11 -17.62 8.22 1.91
CA ALA A 11 -16.58 7.19 1.76
C ALA A 11 -16.40 6.42 3.08
N LEU A 12 -16.18 7.14 4.19
CA LEU A 12 -16.14 6.57 5.54
C LEU A 12 -17.40 5.77 5.86
N LEU A 13 -18.59 6.36 5.70
CA LEU A 13 -19.89 5.68 5.93
C LEU A 13 -20.18 4.51 4.97
N SER A 14 -19.39 4.33 3.92
CA SER A 14 -19.44 3.15 3.04
C SER A 14 -18.46 2.08 3.52
N PHE A 15 -17.25 2.46 3.91
CA PHE A 15 -16.27 1.56 4.53
C PHE A 15 -16.77 0.96 5.86
N GLU A 16 -17.36 1.78 6.74
CA GLU A 16 -18.00 1.36 8.00
C GLU A 16 -19.12 0.32 7.81
N LYS A 17 -19.63 0.15 6.58
CA LYS A 17 -20.68 -0.82 6.22
C LYS A 17 -20.15 -2.00 5.39
N GLY A 18 -18.83 -2.14 5.28
CA GLY A 18 -18.19 -3.16 4.45
C GLY A 18 -18.45 -2.95 2.95
N HIS A 19 -18.62 -1.72 2.47
CA HIS A 19 -18.76 -1.41 1.04
C HIS A 19 -17.45 -0.81 0.50
N ILE A 20 -16.38 -1.60 0.55
CA ILE A 20 -15.00 -1.14 0.28
C ILE A 20 -14.84 -0.48 -1.10
N ASP A 21 -15.36 -1.09 -2.17
CA ASP A 21 -15.21 -0.56 -3.53
C ASP A 21 -15.93 0.78 -3.70
N LYS A 22 -17.08 0.94 -3.05
CA LYS A 22 -17.82 2.19 -3.02
C LYS A 22 -17.09 3.26 -2.21
N ALA A 23 -16.38 2.87 -1.15
CA ALA A 23 -15.54 3.78 -0.39
C ALA A 23 -14.33 4.25 -1.22
N ILE A 24 -13.67 3.35 -1.97
CA ILE A 24 -12.59 3.70 -2.91
C ILE A 24 -13.12 4.69 -3.96
N GLN A 25 -14.23 4.39 -4.64
CA GLN A 25 -14.84 5.26 -5.65
C GLN A 25 -15.17 6.67 -5.10
N LEU A 26 -15.64 6.76 -3.85
CA LEU A 26 -15.94 8.04 -3.21
C LEU A 26 -14.67 8.80 -2.76
N CYS A 27 -13.57 8.10 -2.47
CA CYS A 27 -12.26 8.75 -2.31
C CYS A 27 -11.73 9.27 -3.65
N GLU A 28 -11.91 8.54 -4.76
CA GLU A 28 -11.55 9.01 -6.10
C GLU A 28 -12.37 10.25 -6.50
N GLU A 29 -13.68 10.28 -6.22
CA GLU A 29 -14.48 11.50 -6.39
C GLU A 29 -13.89 12.67 -5.57
N CYS A 30 -13.46 12.44 -4.33
CA CYS A 30 -12.79 13.46 -3.51
C CYS A 30 -11.48 13.96 -4.14
N ILE A 31 -10.59 13.05 -4.54
CA ILE A 31 -9.27 13.35 -5.11
C ILE A 31 -9.41 14.06 -6.47
N SER A 32 -10.46 13.75 -7.25
CA SER A 32 -10.75 14.44 -8.52
C SER A 32 -11.20 15.90 -8.36
N MET A 33 -11.73 16.28 -7.19
CA MET A 33 -12.10 17.66 -6.86
C MET A 33 -10.98 18.42 -6.13
N ASP A 34 -10.16 17.70 -5.37
CA ASP A 34 -9.03 18.23 -4.60
C ASP A 34 -7.96 17.13 -4.47
N ILE A 35 -6.96 17.20 -5.34
CA ILE A 35 -5.84 16.23 -5.39
C ILE A 35 -4.99 16.24 -4.11
N ASN A 36 -5.10 17.31 -3.29
CA ASN A 36 -4.40 17.47 -2.03
C ASN A 36 -5.24 17.02 -0.82
N ASN A 37 -6.41 16.40 -1.01
CA ASN A 37 -7.25 15.94 0.10
C ASN A 37 -6.63 14.74 0.84
N SER A 38 -5.71 15.01 1.77
CA SER A 38 -4.96 14.01 2.55
C SER A 38 -5.84 12.89 3.09
N ALA A 39 -6.98 13.23 3.73
CA ALA A 39 -7.86 12.24 4.33
C ALA A 39 -8.49 11.28 3.30
N ALA A 40 -8.77 11.74 2.07
CA ALA A 40 -9.25 10.87 0.99
C ALA A 40 -8.12 10.02 0.38
N LEU A 41 -6.89 10.56 0.32
CA LEU A 41 -5.70 9.81 -0.10
C LEU A 41 -5.41 8.68 0.90
N ASP A 42 -5.29 8.98 2.20
CA ASP A 42 -5.00 7.97 3.22
C ASP A 42 -6.06 6.88 3.26
N LEU A 43 -7.35 7.25 3.21
CA LEU A 43 -8.44 6.28 3.16
C LEU A 43 -8.37 5.43 1.89
N LYS A 44 -8.15 6.00 0.69
CA LYS A 44 -7.98 5.17 -0.52
C LYS A 44 -6.77 4.23 -0.36
N GLY A 45 -5.63 4.72 0.09
CA GLY A 45 -4.41 3.92 0.29
C GLY A 45 -4.65 2.72 1.20
N MET A 46 -5.28 2.93 2.36
CA MET A 46 -5.64 1.86 3.30
C MET A 46 -6.61 0.83 2.69
N LEU A 47 -7.62 1.27 1.92
CA LEU A 47 -8.59 0.36 1.30
C LEU A 47 -7.95 -0.48 0.18
N CYS A 48 -7.12 0.14 -0.67
CA CYS A 48 -6.31 -0.56 -1.67
C CYS A 48 -5.38 -1.59 -1.01
N TYR A 49 -4.75 -1.22 0.10
CA TYR A 49 -3.85 -2.07 0.89
C TYR A 49 -4.57 -3.30 1.48
N PHE A 50 -5.75 -3.14 2.08
CA PHE A 50 -6.57 -4.26 2.58
C PHE A 50 -7.02 -5.22 1.46
N LYS A 51 -7.29 -4.68 0.25
CA LYS A 51 -7.59 -5.47 -0.96
C LYS A 51 -6.39 -6.17 -1.59
N GLY A 52 -5.16 -5.85 -1.17
CA GLY A 52 -3.92 -6.41 -1.72
C GLY A 52 -3.28 -5.58 -2.85
N ASN A 53 -3.88 -4.46 -3.26
CA ASN A 53 -3.39 -3.56 -4.32
C ASN A 53 -2.18 -2.73 -3.85
N LEU A 54 -1.04 -3.38 -3.58
CA LEU A 54 0.13 -2.76 -2.93
C LEU A 54 0.67 -1.56 -3.71
N ASN A 55 0.78 -1.68 -5.04
CA ASN A 55 1.29 -0.61 -5.91
C ASN A 55 0.36 0.61 -5.93
N GLU A 56 -0.96 0.38 -5.88
CA GLU A 56 -1.94 1.47 -5.83
C GLU A 56 -1.89 2.19 -4.48
N ALA A 57 -1.82 1.43 -3.37
CA ALA A 57 -1.66 1.99 -2.03
C ALA A 57 -0.36 2.81 -1.91
N LYS A 58 0.77 2.24 -2.36
CA LYS A 58 2.07 2.94 -2.45
C LYS A 58 1.98 4.21 -3.28
N THR A 59 1.30 4.20 -4.42
CA THR A 59 1.15 5.37 -5.30
C THR A 59 0.34 6.49 -4.61
N VAL A 60 -0.77 6.13 -3.97
CA VAL A 60 -1.65 7.09 -3.28
C VAL A 60 -0.98 7.70 -2.04
N TRP A 61 -0.26 6.90 -1.24
CA TRP A 61 0.50 7.43 -0.11
C TRP A 61 1.71 8.27 -0.55
N LYS A 62 2.43 7.90 -1.62
CA LYS A 62 3.50 8.73 -2.21
C LYS A 62 2.95 10.09 -2.65
N LEU A 63 1.77 10.14 -3.25
CA LEU A 63 1.08 11.39 -3.58
C LEU A 63 0.78 12.21 -2.31
N ASN A 64 0.30 11.58 -1.23
CA ASN A 64 0.00 12.31 0.02
C ASN A 64 1.26 12.87 0.71
N VAL A 65 2.36 12.11 0.75
CA VAL A 65 3.66 12.61 1.24
C VAL A 65 4.14 13.79 0.39
N ASN A 66 4.05 13.70 -0.93
CA ASN A 66 4.53 14.75 -1.83
C ASN A 66 3.67 16.04 -1.78
N ALA A 67 2.34 15.90 -1.68
CA ALA A 67 1.41 17.03 -1.65
C ALA A 67 1.32 17.68 -0.26
N ASN A 68 1.15 16.87 0.79
CA ASN A 68 0.77 17.34 2.13
C ASN A 68 1.85 17.15 3.19
N ARG A 69 2.95 16.45 2.87
CA ARG A 69 3.99 16.00 3.83
C ARG A 69 3.41 15.10 4.92
N ASP A 70 2.42 14.29 4.58
CA ASP A 70 1.71 13.48 5.58
C ASP A 70 2.61 12.42 6.24
N VAL A 71 2.64 12.43 7.56
CA VAL A 71 3.52 11.57 8.38
C VAL A 71 2.97 10.15 8.49
N SER A 72 1.64 9.98 8.43
CA SER A 72 0.99 8.66 8.42
C SER A 72 1.27 7.97 7.09
N ALA A 73 1.10 8.70 5.97
CA ALA A 73 1.45 8.21 4.64
C ALA A 73 2.94 7.84 4.51
N LYS A 74 3.85 8.63 5.09
CA LYS A 74 5.29 8.27 5.16
C LYS A 74 5.50 6.96 5.92
N LYS A 75 4.89 6.81 7.10
CA LYS A 75 4.99 5.57 7.89
C LYS A 75 4.41 4.36 7.16
N TYR A 76 3.23 4.48 6.53
CA TYR A 76 2.63 3.38 5.79
C TYR A 76 3.54 2.90 4.66
N LEU A 77 4.22 3.81 3.96
CA LEU A 77 5.21 3.45 2.94
C LEU A 77 6.43 2.73 3.51
N GLU A 78 6.92 3.16 4.67
CA GLU A 78 8.01 2.48 5.41
C GLU A 78 7.59 1.07 5.86
N ASP A 79 6.39 0.91 6.42
CA ASP A 79 5.82 -0.39 6.83
C ASP A 79 5.66 -1.35 5.62
N THR A 80 5.40 -0.83 4.40
CA THR A 80 5.16 -1.64 3.18
C THR A 80 6.39 -2.29 2.52
N ILE A 81 7.58 -2.16 3.11
CA ILE A 81 8.80 -2.82 2.61
C ILE A 81 8.70 -4.34 2.82
N GLU A 82 8.33 -4.77 4.04
CA GLU A 82 8.14 -6.18 4.39
C GLU A 82 6.93 -6.83 3.69
N ASP A 83 5.96 -6.02 3.24
CA ASP A 83 4.75 -6.52 2.58
C ASP A 83 5.01 -7.05 1.17
N GLU A 84 6.12 -6.70 0.53
CA GLU A 84 6.56 -7.34 -0.73
C GLU A 84 6.96 -8.81 -0.50
N ALA A 85 7.61 -9.12 0.63
CA ALA A 85 7.86 -10.49 1.04
C ALA A 85 6.56 -11.24 1.39
N ARG A 86 5.59 -10.56 2.01
CA ARG A 86 4.26 -11.15 2.29
C ARG A 86 3.46 -11.44 1.03
N LEU A 87 3.55 -10.62 -0.02
CA LEU A 87 2.97 -10.93 -1.33
C LEU A 87 3.55 -12.24 -1.90
N ASN A 88 4.86 -12.44 -1.77
CA ASN A 88 5.52 -13.68 -2.21
C ASN A 88 5.09 -14.90 -1.36
N TYR A 89 4.99 -14.77 -0.03
CA TYR A 89 4.42 -15.84 0.81
C TYR A 89 2.98 -16.18 0.42
N TYR A 90 2.15 -15.18 0.13
CA TYR A 90 0.77 -15.38 -0.32
C TYR A 90 0.70 -16.12 -1.66
N ILE A 91 1.52 -15.74 -2.65
CA ILE A 91 1.60 -16.43 -3.95
C ILE A 91 2.01 -17.91 -3.78
N ILE A 92 2.99 -18.19 -2.92
CA ILE A 92 3.41 -19.57 -2.62
C ILE A 92 2.28 -20.31 -1.91
N ALA A 93 1.56 -19.67 -0.97
CA ALA A 93 0.41 -20.27 -0.29
C ALA A 93 -0.69 -20.70 -1.29
N LEU A 94 -1.01 -19.88 -2.30
CA LEU A 94 -1.96 -20.25 -3.36
C LEU A 94 -1.52 -21.50 -4.13
N LYS A 95 -0.22 -21.64 -4.42
CA LYS A 95 0.35 -22.86 -5.03
C LYS A 95 0.19 -24.07 -4.11
N ARG A 96 0.47 -23.93 -2.81
CA ARG A 96 0.26 -24.98 -1.80
C ARG A 96 -1.21 -25.39 -1.68
N ILE A 97 -2.15 -24.44 -1.69
CA ILE A 97 -3.62 -24.71 -1.68
C ILE A 97 -4.05 -25.49 -2.93
N LYS A 98 -3.49 -25.17 -4.11
CA LYS A 98 -3.77 -25.90 -5.35
C LYS A 98 -3.25 -27.34 -5.29
N ASN A 99 -2.10 -27.56 -4.67
CA ASN A 99 -1.48 -28.87 -4.47
C ASN A 99 -2.07 -29.69 -3.30
N VAL A 100 -3.03 -29.13 -2.55
CA VAL A 100 -3.60 -29.72 -1.31
C VAL A 100 -2.58 -29.81 -0.15
N GLU A 101 -1.51 -29.02 -0.20
CA GLU A 101 -0.51 -28.84 0.86
C GLU A 101 -1.04 -27.82 1.90
N ILE A 102 -2.08 -28.21 2.65
CA ILE A 102 -2.92 -27.29 3.43
C ILE A 102 -2.24 -26.76 4.71
N LYS A 103 -1.30 -27.50 5.31
CA LYS A 103 -0.59 -27.04 6.53
C LYS A 103 0.41 -25.95 6.17
N GLU A 104 1.20 -26.25 5.15
CA GLU A 104 2.23 -25.43 4.53
C GLU A 104 1.62 -24.12 3.98
N ALA A 105 0.43 -24.22 3.38
CA ALA A 105 -0.36 -23.04 2.99
C ALA A 105 -0.76 -22.16 4.17
N LEU A 106 -1.18 -22.74 5.30
CA LEU A 106 -1.59 -22.00 6.48
C LEU A 106 -0.41 -21.30 7.16
N GLU A 107 0.74 -21.96 7.28
CA GLU A 107 1.96 -21.35 7.83
C GLU A 107 2.39 -20.11 7.03
N LEU A 108 2.28 -20.16 5.69
CA LEU A 108 2.55 -19.01 4.83
C LEU A 108 1.48 -17.91 4.97
N LEU A 109 0.20 -18.27 5.10
CA LEU A 109 -0.89 -17.31 5.33
C LEU A 109 -0.83 -16.68 6.74
N ASP A 110 -0.31 -17.39 7.73
CA ASP A 110 -0.08 -16.87 9.08
C ASP A 110 1.05 -15.81 9.07
N LYS A 111 2.14 -16.03 8.33
CA LYS A 111 3.15 -14.97 8.04
C LYS A 111 2.58 -13.76 7.30
N CYS A 112 1.64 -13.98 6.38
CA CYS A 112 0.91 -12.88 5.73
C CYS A 112 0.03 -12.11 6.74
N SER A 113 -0.46 -12.77 7.79
CA SER A 113 -1.37 -12.20 8.80
C SER A 113 -0.66 -11.37 9.88
N GLU A 114 0.67 -11.27 9.86
CA GLU A 114 1.45 -10.33 10.68
C GLU A 114 1.17 -8.86 10.31
N SER A 115 0.64 -8.64 9.10
CA SER A 115 0.32 -7.34 8.52
C SER A 115 -1.18 -7.25 8.21
N SER A 116 -1.68 -6.02 8.04
CA SER A 116 -3.02 -5.80 7.48
C SER A 116 -3.01 -5.77 5.94
N TYR A 117 -1.84 -5.86 5.31
CA TYR A 117 -1.72 -6.00 3.86
C TYR A 117 -2.49 -7.23 3.36
N ASN A 118 -3.27 -7.05 2.29
CA ASN A 118 -3.97 -8.14 1.59
C ASN A 118 -4.93 -8.97 2.49
N CYS A 119 -5.31 -8.45 3.65
CA CYS A 119 -6.01 -9.18 4.71
C CYS A 119 -7.33 -9.83 4.23
N ILE A 120 -8.05 -9.17 3.32
CA ILE A 120 -9.28 -9.68 2.69
C ILE A 120 -9.01 -11.02 1.99
N ASN A 121 -7.92 -11.12 1.23
CA ASN A 121 -7.61 -12.33 0.47
C ASN A 121 -6.90 -13.38 1.35
N VAL A 122 -6.11 -12.94 2.34
CA VAL A 122 -5.43 -13.82 3.30
C VAL A 122 -6.44 -14.56 4.18
N ASP A 123 -7.34 -13.87 4.89
CA ASP A 123 -8.33 -14.54 5.74
C ASP A 123 -9.34 -15.36 4.92
N ASN A 124 -9.68 -14.97 3.69
CA ASN A 124 -10.44 -15.80 2.75
C ASN A 124 -9.78 -17.17 2.50
N HIS A 125 -8.48 -17.18 2.18
CA HIS A 125 -7.76 -18.43 1.93
C HIS A 125 -7.51 -19.23 3.22
N LYS A 126 -7.35 -18.56 4.38
CA LYS A 126 -7.33 -19.22 5.69
C LYS A 126 -8.66 -19.91 5.98
N ALA A 127 -9.80 -19.30 5.66
CA ALA A 127 -11.11 -19.93 5.77
C ALA A 127 -11.22 -21.20 4.91
N ILE A 128 -10.81 -21.14 3.64
CA ILE A 128 -10.78 -22.31 2.74
C ILE A 128 -9.90 -23.44 3.32
N CYS A 129 -8.69 -23.11 3.80
CA CYS A 129 -7.80 -24.08 4.43
C CYS A 129 -8.39 -24.69 5.71
N TYR A 130 -9.03 -23.88 6.57
CA TYR A 130 -9.67 -24.37 7.79
C TYR A 130 -10.92 -25.21 7.52
N ILE A 131 -11.71 -24.91 6.47
CA ILE A 131 -12.80 -25.79 5.99
C ILE A 131 -12.23 -27.14 5.57
N ARG A 132 -11.18 -27.16 4.73
CA ARG A 132 -10.50 -28.39 4.29
C ARG A 132 -9.87 -29.21 5.44
N GLN A 133 -9.60 -28.59 6.60
CA GLN A 133 -9.13 -29.27 7.81
C GLN A 133 -10.24 -29.60 8.82
N GLY A 134 -11.52 -29.31 8.52
CA GLY A 134 -12.62 -29.47 9.47
C GLY A 134 -12.59 -28.50 10.68
N ARG A 135 -11.71 -27.50 10.67
CA ARG A 135 -11.48 -26.53 11.76
C ARG A 135 -12.48 -25.38 11.69
N TYR A 136 -13.76 -25.72 11.55
CA TYR A 136 -14.79 -24.79 11.06
C TYR A 136 -14.94 -23.51 11.88
N GLN A 137 -14.77 -23.55 13.20
CA GLN A 137 -14.82 -22.35 14.04
C GLN A 137 -13.80 -21.27 13.60
N LYS A 138 -12.57 -21.68 13.26
CA LYS A 138 -11.55 -20.74 12.73
C LYS A 138 -11.83 -20.29 11.31
N ALA A 139 -12.57 -21.08 10.52
CA ALA A 139 -13.07 -20.65 9.23
C ALA A 139 -14.14 -19.56 9.38
N ILE A 140 -15.08 -19.70 10.33
CA ILE A 140 -16.08 -18.69 10.68
C ILE A 140 -15.38 -17.39 11.08
N GLU A 141 -14.42 -17.44 12.01
CA GLU A 141 -13.64 -16.28 12.45
C GLU A 141 -12.97 -15.54 11.28
N SER A 142 -12.36 -16.28 10.35
CA SER A 142 -11.69 -15.69 9.18
C SER A 142 -12.70 -15.08 8.19
N ILE A 143 -13.84 -15.76 7.95
CA ILE A 143 -14.97 -15.24 7.14
C ILE A 143 -15.54 -13.95 7.73
N GLU A 144 -15.71 -13.88 9.05
CA GLU A 144 -16.30 -12.72 9.74
C GLU A 144 -15.38 -11.50 9.69
N LYS A 145 -14.05 -11.69 9.78
CA LYS A 145 -13.09 -10.60 9.52
C LYS A 145 -13.24 -10.04 8.11
N VAL A 146 -13.29 -10.90 7.08
CA VAL A 146 -13.46 -10.44 5.69
C VAL A 146 -14.78 -9.69 5.55
N LEU A 147 -15.89 -10.25 6.00
CA LEU A 147 -17.22 -9.64 5.87
C LEU A 147 -17.41 -8.36 6.70
N LYS A 148 -16.52 -8.07 7.66
CA LYS A 148 -16.46 -6.79 8.39
C LYS A 148 -15.80 -5.68 7.56
N VAL A 149 -14.88 -6.02 6.64
CA VAL A 149 -14.14 -5.08 5.78
C VAL A 149 -14.81 -4.96 4.40
N ASP A 150 -15.30 -6.08 3.87
CA ASP A 150 -16.03 -6.22 2.61
C ASP A 150 -17.22 -7.16 2.81
N ALA A 151 -18.37 -6.58 3.15
CA ALA A 151 -19.62 -7.31 3.43
C ALA A 151 -20.23 -7.99 2.19
N ASN A 152 -19.75 -7.63 0.99
CA ASN A 152 -20.19 -8.19 -0.28
C ASN A 152 -19.20 -9.22 -0.85
N ASN A 153 -18.12 -9.54 -0.13
CA ASN A 153 -17.02 -10.34 -0.66
C ASN A 153 -17.47 -11.73 -1.13
N GLU A 154 -17.41 -11.98 -2.44
CA GLU A 154 -17.96 -13.21 -3.04
C GLU A 154 -17.35 -14.49 -2.48
N MET A 155 -16.05 -14.47 -2.18
CA MET A 155 -15.33 -15.64 -1.66
C MET A 155 -15.75 -15.95 -0.21
N ALA A 156 -15.79 -14.93 0.66
CA ALA A 156 -16.23 -15.12 2.05
C ALA A 156 -17.73 -15.48 2.12
N LEU A 157 -18.57 -14.90 1.26
CA LEU A 157 -19.98 -15.26 1.14
C LEU A 157 -20.16 -16.71 0.66
N LYS A 158 -19.33 -17.18 -0.27
CA LYS A 158 -19.32 -18.57 -0.76
C LYS A 158 -18.91 -19.56 0.34
N SER A 159 -17.80 -19.32 1.03
CA SER A 159 -17.35 -20.18 2.13
C SER A 159 -18.29 -20.13 3.34
N ARG A 160 -18.96 -19.00 3.60
CA ARG A 160 -20.05 -18.93 4.59
C ARG A 160 -21.25 -19.78 4.19
N LYS A 161 -21.63 -19.78 2.91
CA LYS A 161 -22.71 -20.64 2.39
C LYS A 161 -22.33 -22.12 2.51
N GLU A 162 -21.10 -22.48 2.17
CA GLU A 162 -20.56 -23.85 2.32
C GLU A 162 -20.70 -24.35 3.77
N LEU A 163 -20.34 -23.53 4.76
CA LEU A 163 -20.51 -23.85 6.18
C LEU A 163 -21.99 -23.90 6.65
N ILE A 164 -22.92 -23.23 5.97
CA ILE A 164 -24.36 -23.35 6.21
C ILE A 164 -24.90 -24.64 5.57
N ASP A 165 -24.50 -24.96 4.35
CA ASP A 165 -24.91 -26.16 3.63
C ASP A 165 -24.33 -27.44 4.30
N LEU A 166 -23.16 -27.34 4.96
CA LEU A 166 -22.60 -28.36 5.87
C LEU A 166 -23.28 -28.43 7.26
N GLY A 167 -24.26 -27.56 7.56
CA GLY A 167 -24.98 -27.53 8.83
C GLY A 167 -24.21 -26.97 10.03
N VAL A 168 -22.96 -26.50 9.85
CA VAL A 168 -22.13 -25.95 10.93
C VAL A 168 -22.65 -24.61 11.41
N ILE A 169 -22.93 -23.70 10.47
CA ILE A 169 -23.55 -22.41 10.76
C ILE A 169 -25.07 -22.59 10.72
N LYS A 170 -25.76 -22.21 11.80
CA LYS A 170 -27.21 -22.03 11.80
C LYS A 170 -27.57 -20.85 10.88
N GLY A 171 -27.74 -21.14 9.59
CA GLY A 171 -28.09 -20.15 8.59
C GLY A 171 -29.40 -19.43 8.92
N ALA A 172 -29.48 -18.14 8.60
CA ALA A 172 -30.73 -17.39 8.72
C ALA A 172 -31.83 -18.11 7.92
N PHE A 173 -32.88 -18.54 8.61
CA PHE A 173 -33.91 -19.43 8.07
C PHE A 173 -34.51 -18.84 6.79
N ASN A 174 -34.17 -19.42 5.64
CA ASN A 174 -34.49 -18.81 4.37
C ASN A 174 -35.97 -19.03 4.04
N MET A 175 -36.81 -18.10 4.50
CA MET A 175 -38.25 -18.07 4.22
C MET A 175 -38.57 -18.21 2.73
N LYS A 176 -37.67 -17.84 1.80
CA LYS A 176 -37.88 -18.04 0.35
C LYS A 176 -37.77 -19.51 -0.11
N LYS A 177 -37.23 -20.44 0.70
CA LYS A 177 -37.35 -21.88 0.47
C LYS A 177 -38.62 -22.47 1.11
N VAL A 178 -39.04 -21.94 2.26
CA VAL A 178 -40.12 -22.51 3.07
C VAL A 178 -41.50 -21.95 2.73
N TYR A 179 -41.62 -20.71 2.24
CA TYR A 179 -42.93 -20.16 1.85
C TYR A 179 -43.62 -20.93 0.71
N LYS A 180 -42.91 -21.69 -0.13
CA LYS A 180 -43.56 -22.51 -1.17
C LYS A 180 -44.35 -23.67 -0.57
N PRO A 181 -43.74 -24.62 0.19
CA PRO A 181 -44.51 -25.65 0.89
C PRO A 181 -45.41 -25.06 1.99
N ALA A 182 -44.98 -24.02 2.71
CA ALA A 182 -45.81 -23.41 3.75
C ALA A 182 -47.01 -22.65 3.17
N ALA A 183 -46.93 -22.01 2.00
CA ALA A 183 -48.11 -21.43 1.35
C ALA A 183 -49.05 -22.51 0.82
N ALA A 184 -48.55 -23.64 0.33
CA ALA A 184 -49.40 -24.78 -0.03
C ALA A 184 -50.14 -25.33 1.21
N ILE A 185 -49.43 -25.51 2.33
CA ILE A 185 -50.01 -25.93 3.62
C ILE A 185 -50.99 -24.87 4.15
N VAL A 186 -50.70 -23.58 4.02
CA VAL A 186 -51.60 -22.48 4.42
C VAL A 186 -52.82 -22.38 3.50
N VAL A 187 -52.72 -22.64 2.19
CA VAL A 187 -53.90 -22.71 1.31
C VAL A 187 -54.78 -23.90 1.68
N ILE A 188 -54.20 -25.07 1.98
CA ILE A 188 -54.93 -26.24 2.49
C ILE A 188 -55.60 -25.91 3.83
N LEU A 189 -54.86 -25.29 4.77
CA LEU A 189 -55.40 -24.88 6.07
C LEU A 189 -56.45 -23.76 5.95
N LEU A 190 -56.36 -22.85 4.98
CA LEU A 190 -57.38 -21.82 4.75
C LEU A 190 -58.65 -22.38 4.10
N LEU A 191 -58.55 -23.45 3.30
CA LEU A 191 -59.73 -24.18 2.82
C LEU A 191 -60.43 -24.93 3.98
N VAL A 192 -59.67 -25.49 4.93
CA VAL A 192 -60.22 -26.12 6.14
C VAL A 192 -60.78 -25.08 7.11
N LEU A 193 -60.01 -24.06 7.48
CA LEU A 193 -60.37 -23.02 8.46
C LEU A 193 -61.36 -21.99 7.91
N GLY A 194 -61.50 -21.85 6.59
CA GLY A 194 -62.57 -21.07 5.96
C GLY A 194 -63.97 -21.59 6.32
N THR A 195 -64.09 -22.88 6.68
CA THR A 195 -65.33 -23.46 7.24
C THR A 195 -65.55 -23.15 8.73
N VAL A 196 -64.53 -22.61 9.40
CA VAL A 196 -64.48 -22.41 10.86
C VAL A 196 -64.49 -20.93 11.25
N GLU A 197 -63.74 -20.06 10.55
CA GLU A 197 -63.45 -18.69 11.03
C GLU A 197 -64.43 -17.59 10.57
N ILE A 198 -65.49 -17.94 9.83
CA ILE A 198 -66.73 -17.12 9.81
C ILE A 198 -67.25 -16.92 11.25
N LYS A 199 -66.95 -17.86 12.16
CA LYS A 199 -67.60 -18.00 13.46
C LYS A 199 -67.00 -17.17 14.60
N ASN A 200 -65.79 -16.62 14.48
CA ASN A 200 -65.02 -16.29 15.71
C ASN A 200 -64.04 -15.08 15.74
N TYR A 201 -63.91 -14.23 14.71
CA TYR A 201 -62.97 -13.09 14.75
C TYR A 201 -63.60 -11.68 14.68
N ILE A 202 -64.61 -11.44 15.51
CA ILE A 202 -64.71 -10.14 16.18
C ILE A 202 -63.74 -10.17 17.37
N LYS A 203 -62.76 -9.25 17.43
CA LYS A 203 -62.27 -8.54 18.66
C LYS A 203 -60.80 -8.09 18.54
N ASN A 204 -60.63 -6.76 18.43
CA ASN A 204 -59.61 -5.87 19.05
C ASN A 204 -58.22 -6.38 19.47
N ASN A 205 -57.16 -5.55 19.49
CA ASN A 205 -56.75 -4.34 18.74
C ASN A 205 -55.37 -3.90 19.28
N ARG A 206 -54.54 -3.30 18.41
CA ARG A 206 -53.40 -2.36 18.66
C ARG A 206 -52.75 -2.23 20.06
N THR A 207 -51.42 -2.23 20.07
CA THR A 207 -50.59 -1.45 21.02
C THR A 207 -49.50 -0.64 20.27
N GLN A 208 -48.98 0.40 20.95
CA GLN A 208 -47.65 1.05 20.86
C GLN A 208 -47.65 2.58 20.64
N THR A 209 -46.91 3.29 21.51
CA THR A 209 -46.48 4.68 21.28
C THR A 209 -45.05 4.94 21.77
N LYS A 210 -44.26 5.57 20.89
CA LYS A 210 -42.85 6.03 21.02
C LYS A 210 -42.76 7.32 21.92
N LYS A 211 -41.63 8.04 22.22
CA LYS A 211 -40.33 8.26 21.50
C LYS A 211 -39.28 9.17 22.27
N THR A 212 -37.95 8.87 22.16
CA THR A 212 -36.67 9.63 22.43
C THR A 212 -36.49 10.60 23.66
N ILE A 213 -35.70 11.72 23.81
CA ILE A 213 -35.00 12.72 22.91
C ILE A 213 -33.75 13.50 23.52
N MET A 214 -32.48 13.03 23.38
CA MET A 214 -31.18 13.78 23.58
C MET A 214 -30.89 14.46 24.97
N LYS A 215 -29.92 15.35 25.34
CA LYS A 215 -28.89 16.34 24.80
C LYS A 215 -27.75 16.53 25.91
N LYS A 216 -26.64 17.33 25.95
CA LYS A 216 -25.88 18.38 25.17
C LYS A 216 -24.38 18.52 25.71
N THR A 217 -23.53 19.38 25.12
CA THR A 217 -22.04 19.62 25.21
C THR A 217 -21.40 20.51 26.34
N ALA A 218 -20.08 20.31 26.64
CA ALA A 218 -18.84 21.20 26.68
C ALA A 218 -18.90 22.75 26.91
N PRO A 219 -17.80 23.58 27.13
CA PRO A 219 -16.33 23.42 26.78
C PRO A 219 -15.17 24.21 27.56
N ASN A 220 -13.89 24.14 27.08
CA ASN A 220 -12.78 25.19 27.06
C ASN A 220 -12.04 25.69 28.36
N LYS A 221 -10.81 26.32 28.42
CA LYS A 221 -9.59 26.49 27.52
C LYS A 221 -8.34 27.22 28.18
N THR A 222 -7.11 26.92 27.66
CA THR A 222 -5.88 27.78 27.37
C THR A 222 -4.97 28.48 28.44
N VAL A 223 -3.71 28.97 28.20
CA VAL A 223 -2.42 28.72 27.40
C VAL A 223 -1.34 29.82 27.80
N LYS A 224 0.01 29.63 27.60
CA LYS A 224 1.15 30.62 27.29
C LYS A 224 2.40 30.56 28.23
N LYS A 225 3.68 30.91 27.89
CA LYS A 225 4.52 31.06 26.63
C LYS A 225 6.06 31.31 26.91
N GLU A 226 6.96 30.73 26.09
CA GLU A 226 8.33 31.21 25.62
C GLU A 226 9.47 31.59 26.64
N VAL A 227 10.74 31.96 26.34
CA VAL A 227 11.48 32.41 25.10
C VAL A 227 12.94 31.82 24.88
N LYS A 228 14.02 32.60 24.56
CA LYS A 228 15.27 32.17 23.82
C LYS A 228 16.54 33.11 23.88
N LYS A 229 17.76 32.52 23.72
CA LYS A 229 19.02 32.95 22.97
C LYS A 229 19.80 34.25 23.38
N PRO A 230 20.99 34.66 22.80
CA PRO A 230 21.97 34.13 21.76
C PRO A 230 23.39 33.75 22.32
N VAL A 231 24.46 33.21 21.64
CA VAL A 231 25.26 33.40 20.36
C VAL A 231 26.31 34.57 20.46
N GLU A 232 27.63 34.52 20.08
CA GLU A 232 28.34 34.15 18.82
C GLU A 232 29.87 33.72 18.94
N LYS A 233 30.66 33.69 17.83
CA LYS A 233 32.08 33.17 17.63
C LYS A 233 33.07 34.29 17.16
N PRO A 234 34.40 34.12 16.77
CA PRO A 234 34.91 33.29 15.62
C PRO A 234 36.43 32.82 15.54
N LYS A 235 36.71 31.77 14.71
CA LYS A 235 37.83 31.53 13.70
C LYS A 235 39.35 31.81 14.00
N VAL A 236 40.39 31.29 13.30
CA VAL A 236 40.75 30.05 12.50
C VAL A 236 42.27 30.16 12.13
N PRO A 237 43.06 29.05 12.10
CA PRO A 237 43.94 28.81 10.93
C PRO A 237 44.04 27.33 10.50
N LYS A 238 44.40 27.04 9.23
CA LYS A 238 44.57 25.66 8.72
C LYS A 238 45.79 24.95 9.35
N LYS A 239 45.55 23.78 9.92
CA LYS A 239 46.53 22.71 10.20
C LYS A 239 46.17 21.49 9.33
N GLU A 240 46.64 20.30 9.68
CA GLU A 240 45.95 19.05 9.33
C GLU A 240 44.43 19.25 9.50
N GLU A 241 43.63 18.81 8.54
CA GLU A 241 42.18 19.08 8.62
C GLU A 241 41.60 18.26 9.78
N VAL A 242 41.31 18.93 10.89
CA VAL A 242 40.68 18.36 12.08
C VAL A 242 39.18 18.26 11.88
N PHE A 243 38.55 17.24 12.45
CA PHE A 243 37.10 17.11 12.46
C PHE A 243 36.44 18.36 13.09
N ASN A 244 35.71 19.12 12.27
CA ASN A 244 35.07 20.37 12.71
C ASN A 244 33.65 20.10 13.18
N THR A 245 33.52 19.77 14.48
CA THR A 245 32.27 19.45 15.18
C THR A 245 31.20 20.53 15.00
N GLU A 246 31.56 21.81 15.08
CA GLU A 246 30.60 22.91 15.04
C GLU A 246 29.90 23.02 13.68
N GLU A 247 30.61 22.72 12.60
CA GLU A 247 30.10 22.81 11.22
C GLU A 247 29.17 21.66 10.89
N LEU A 248 29.53 20.41 11.23
CA LEU A 248 28.59 19.29 11.11
C LEU A 248 27.38 19.50 12.02
N GLN A 249 27.58 19.99 13.25
CA GLN A 249 26.46 20.27 14.17
C GLN A 249 25.55 21.37 13.61
N THR A 250 26.10 22.35 12.89
CA THR A 250 25.32 23.38 12.18
C THR A 250 24.56 22.79 10.99
N ALA A 251 25.20 21.93 10.18
CA ALA A 251 24.57 21.25 9.06
C ALA A 251 23.40 20.34 9.52
N VAL A 252 23.63 19.53 10.56
CA VAL A 252 22.62 18.70 11.24
C VAL A 252 21.45 19.55 11.75
N ASN A 253 21.72 20.68 12.42
CA ASN A 253 20.65 21.54 12.96
C ASN A 253 19.84 22.24 11.87
N ASN A 254 20.46 22.54 10.72
CA ASN A 254 19.81 23.23 9.59
C ASN A 254 19.22 22.26 8.54
N LYS A 255 19.43 20.95 8.67
CA LYS A 255 19.16 19.93 7.63
C LYS A 255 19.85 20.23 6.28
N ASP A 256 21.11 20.66 6.34
CA ASP A 256 21.95 20.89 5.16
C ASP A 256 22.52 19.57 4.63
N PHE A 257 21.67 18.78 3.96
CA PHE A 257 22.00 17.41 3.55
C PHE A 257 23.22 17.29 2.62
N ASN A 258 23.55 18.33 1.84
CA ASN A 258 24.78 18.34 1.05
C ASN A 258 26.01 18.33 1.95
N LYS A 259 26.10 19.26 2.92
CA LYS A 259 27.22 19.26 3.88
C LYS A 259 27.26 18.01 4.74
N ILE A 260 26.10 17.45 5.11
CA ILE A 260 26.02 16.19 5.85
C ILE A 260 26.63 15.05 5.01
N TYR A 261 26.26 14.95 3.72
CA TYR A 261 26.85 13.98 2.78
C TYR A 261 28.37 14.16 2.62
N ASP A 262 28.82 15.40 2.39
CA ASP A 262 30.25 15.72 2.20
C ASP A 262 31.07 15.39 3.46
N TYR A 263 30.48 15.51 4.65
CA TYR A 263 31.10 15.10 5.90
C TYR A 263 31.15 13.58 6.06
N GLU A 264 30.03 12.86 5.87
CA GLU A 264 30.03 11.39 5.98
C GLU A 264 31.05 10.76 5.01
N GLU A 265 31.06 11.19 3.75
CA GLU A 265 32.01 10.67 2.77
C GLU A 265 33.48 10.90 3.13
N LYS A 266 33.78 12.04 3.76
CA LYS A 266 35.14 12.41 4.16
C LYS A 266 35.60 11.74 5.46
N TRP A 267 34.67 11.37 6.34
CA TRP A 267 34.99 11.06 7.75
C TRP A 267 34.58 9.67 8.24
N LYS A 268 33.62 8.99 7.60
CA LYS A 268 33.10 7.66 8.01
C LYS A 268 34.18 6.61 8.36
N ASP A 269 35.27 6.55 7.57
CA ASP A 269 36.34 5.56 7.71
C ASP A 269 37.47 5.99 8.66
N ASN A 270 37.42 7.21 9.19
CA ASN A 270 38.53 7.79 9.95
C ASN A 270 38.52 7.33 11.43
N LYS A 271 39.52 6.51 11.76
CA LYS A 271 39.68 5.90 13.09
C LYS A 271 39.95 6.92 14.21
N ASN A 272 40.54 8.07 13.89
CA ASN A 272 41.08 9.04 14.86
C ASN A 272 40.05 10.11 15.33
N ILE A 273 38.78 9.96 14.96
CA ILE A 273 37.70 10.86 15.41
C ILE A 273 37.35 10.60 16.89
N LYS A 274 37.04 11.66 17.66
CA LYS A 274 36.68 11.59 19.09
C LYS A 274 35.31 10.93 19.29
N VAL A 275 35.01 10.48 20.51
CA VAL A 275 33.73 9.77 20.82
C VAL A 275 32.51 10.62 20.51
N ASN A 276 32.45 11.88 20.99
CA ASN A 276 31.31 12.78 20.74
C ASN A 276 31.14 13.11 19.24
N ASP A 277 32.26 13.21 18.52
CA ASP A 277 32.30 13.49 17.09
C ASP A 277 31.79 12.28 16.26
N LYS A 278 32.13 11.05 16.68
CA LYS A 278 31.58 9.80 16.13
C LYS A 278 30.07 9.66 16.39
N ILE A 279 29.58 10.10 17.56
CA ILE A 279 28.13 10.14 17.85
C ILE A 279 27.42 11.16 16.94
N LEU A 280 28.05 12.31 16.67
CA LEU A 280 27.49 13.31 15.76
C LEU A 280 27.48 12.83 14.30
N LEU A 281 28.50 12.09 13.85
CA LEU A 281 28.49 11.37 12.56
C LEU A 281 27.38 10.31 12.52
N SER A 282 27.24 9.46 13.53
CA SER A 282 26.14 8.46 13.56
C SER A 282 24.77 9.12 13.37
N LYS A 283 24.53 10.27 14.02
CA LYS A 283 23.31 11.06 13.85
C LYS A 283 23.18 11.70 12.46
N ALA A 284 24.28 12.09 11.83
CA ALA A 284 24.34 12.61 10.47
C ALA A 284 24.03 11.51 9.43
N MET A 285 24.63 10.33 9.58
CA MET A 285 24.30 9.10 8.85
C MET A 285 22.81 8.73 8.98
N ASP A 286 22.26 8.71 10.20
CA ASP A 286 20.82 8.46 10.44
C ASP A 286 19.93 9.47 9.69
N MET A 287 20.35 10.74 9.65
CA MET A 287 19.65 11.77 8.87
C MET A 287 19.77 11.56 7.35
N LEU A 288 20.88 11.02 6.83
CA LEU A 288 21.02 10.67 5.42
C LEU A 288 20.09 9.50 5.04
N LEU A 289 20.09 8.42 5.82
CA LEU A 289 19.25 7.23 5.62
C LEU A 289 17.74 7.55 5.66
N GLY A 290 17.33 8.49 6.52
CA GLY A 290 15.94 8.93 6.66
C GLY A 290 15.53 10.03 5.67
N ASP A 291 15.70 11.29 6.09
CA ASP A 291 15.22 12.45 5.33
C ASP A 291 16.15 12.83 4.16
N GLY A 292 17.43 12.45 4.21
CA GLY A 292 18.42 12.74 3.16
C GLY A 292 18.10 12.03 1.84
N VAL A 293 17.71 10.76 1.87
CA VAL A 293 17.19 10.03 0.69
C VAL A 293 16.05 10.82 0.04
N GLN A 294 15.11 11.35 0.84
CA GLN A 294 13.96 12.11 0.34
C GLN A 294 14.38 13.46 -0.26
N TYR A 295 15.33 14.15 0.37
CA TYR A 295 15.91 15.40 -0.14
C TYR A 295 16.59 15.19 -1.50
N PHE A 296 17.50 14.22 -1.59
CA PHE A 296 18.29 13.95 -2.79
C PHE A 296 17.42 13.39 -3.93
N TYR A 297 16.47 12.48 -3.63
CA TYR A 297 15.50 11.99 -4.61
C TYR A 297 14.65 13.13 -5.20
N LYS A 298 14.17 14.04 -4.34
CA LYS A 298 13.40 15.20 -4.80
C LYS A 298 14.25 16.14 -5.66
N ALA A 299 15.48 16.44 -5.25
CA ALA A 299 16.40 17.28 -6.02
C ALA A 299 16.68 16.68 -7.40
N GLY A 300 16.98 15.38 -7.47
CA GLY A 300 17.21 14.66 -8.72
C GLY A 300 15.98 14.63 -9.63
N THR A 301 14.81 14.28 -9.11
CA THR A 301 13.57 14.24 -9.91
C THR A 301 13.05 15.62 -10.33
N ASP A 302 13.31 16.69 -9.57
CA ASP A 302 13.06 18.07 -10.01
C ASP A 302 14.02 18.51 -11.13
N LEU A 303 15.26 18.01 -11.14
CA LEU A 303 16.21 18.24 -12.24
C LEU A 303 15.82 17.46 -13.52
N ILE A 304 15.29 16.22 -13.40
CA ILE A 304 14.72 15.47 -14.53
C ILE A 304 13.55 16.23 -15.18
N LYS A 305 12.64 16.81 -14.39
CA LYS A 305 11.51 17.62 -14.93
C LYS A 305 11.99 18.79 -15.78
N ASN A 306 13.14 19.36 -15.41
CA ASN A 306 13.82 20.44 -16.13
C ASN A 306 14.79 19.95 -17.22
N LYS A 307 14.78 18.64 -17.55
CA LYS A 307 15.68 17.96 -18.50
C LYS A 307 17.18 18.08 -18.19
N ASN A 308 17.55 18.41 -16.95
CA ASN A 308 18.94 18.45 -16.50
C ASN A 308 19.35 17.08 -15.95
N TYR A 309 19.55 16.13 -16.86
CA TYR A 309 19.90 14.75 -16.50
C TYR A 309 21.29 14.64 -15.84
N GLU A 310 22.28 15.41 -16.26
CA GLU A 310 23.60 15.45 -15.63
C GLU A 310 23.53 15.91 -14.16
N GLY A 311 22.79 16.97 -13.86
CA GLY A 311 22.54 17.41 -12.48
C GLY A 311 21.69 16.43 -11.67
N ALA A 312 20.76 15.74 -12.31
CA ALA A 312 19.95 14.71 -11.66
C ALA A 312 20.79 13.49 -11.24
N LYS A 313 21.78 13.10 -12.04
CA LYS A 313 22.66 11.94 -11.82
C LYS A 313 23.36 11.97 -10.47
N ASP A 314 24.03 13.07 -10.12
CA ASP A 314 24.68 13.27 -8.82
C ASP A 314 23.69 13.10 -7.65
N ASN A 315 22.55 13.81 -7.71
CA ASN A 315 21.54 13.77 -6.66
C ASN A 315 20.92 12.37 -6.51
N LEU A 316 20.63 11.67 -7.61
CA LEU A 316 20.04 10.33 -7.53
C LEU A 316 21.04 9.29 -7.04
N LEU A 317 22.33 9.38 -7.42
CA LEU A 317 23.37 8.51 -6.88
C LEU A 317 23.58 8.72 -5.37
N LYS A 318 23.49 9.98 -4.89
CA LYS A 318 23.46 10.30 -3.45
C LYS A 318 22.24 9.69 -2.76
N ALA A 319 21.06 9.74 -3.37
CA ALA A 319 19.85 9.10 -2.84
C ALA A 319 19.97 7.56 -2.81
N TYR A 320 20.53 6.95 -3.84
CA TYR A 320 20.72 5.49 -3.97
C TYR A 320 21.62 4.94 -2.86
N LYS A 321 22.71 5.63 -2.56
CA LYS A 321 23.75 5.22 -1.60
C LYS A 321 23.23 4.98 -0.18
N TYR A 322 22.24 5.76 0.26
CA TYR A 322 21.58 5.61 1.56
C TYR A 322 20.16 5.05 1.42
N GLY A 323 19.75 4.72 0.19
CA GLY A 323 18.36 4.47 -0.17
C GLY A 323 17.86 3.06 0.09
N GLU A 324 18.72 2.05 0.28
CA GLU A 324 18.33 0.64 0.17
C GLU A 324 17.17 0.21 1.09
N LYS A 325 17.04 0.81 2.28
CA LYS A 325 15.95 0.54 3.24
C LYS A 325 14.83 1.59 3.22
N ASN A 326 14.75 2.38 2.15
CA ASN A 326 13.79 3.48 2.01
C ASN A 326 12.73 3.11 0.96
N TYR A 327 11.47 3.50 1.19
CA TYR A 327 10.35 3.20 0.27
C TYR A 327 10.49 3.85 -1.13
N LEU A 328 11.45 4.76 -1.30
CA LEU A 328 11.82 5.39 -2.57
C LEU A 328 12.86 4.58 -3.38
N TYR A 329 13.44 3.52 -2.85
CA TYR A 329 14.63 2.86 -3.45
C TYR A 329 14.40 2.35 -4.88
N SER A 330 13.23 1.76 -5.15
CA SER A 330 12.84 1.30 -6.48
C SER A 330 12.65 2.48 -7.44
N ASP A 331 12.01 3.57 -7.01
CA ASP A 331 11.90 4.81 -7.78
C ASP A 331 13.28 5.40 -8.10
N ILE A 332 14.19 5.44 -7.12
CA ILE A 332 15.56 5.93 -7.28
C ILE A 332 16.31 5.12 -8.34
N ILE A 333 16.28 3.78 -8.27
CA ILE A 333 16.92 2.90 -9.26
C ILE A 333 16.34 3.14 -10.66
N TYR A 334 15.01 3.23 -10.78
CA TYR A 334 14.35 3.52 -12.06
C TYR A 334 14.75 4.88 -12.63
N PHE A 335 14.74 5.95 -11.83
CA PHE A 335 15.12 7.29 -12.29
C PHE A 335 16.63 7.43 -12.56
N ILE A 336 17.50 6.62 -11.95
CA ILE A 336 18.91 6.52 -12.34
C ILE A 336 19.03 5.90 -13.74
N ALA A 337 18.31 4.80 -14.00
CA ALA A 337 18.32 4.15 -15.32
C ALA A 337 17.78 5.08 -16.42
N GLU A 338 16.66 5.78 -16.17
CA GLU A 338 16.15 6.83 -17.06
C GLU A 338 17.17 7.97 -17.24
N THR A 339 17.89 8.36 -16.19
CA THR A 339 18.92 9.42 -16.28
C THR A 339 20.06 9.01 -17.21
N TYR A 340 20.68 7.85 -16.98
CA TYR A 340 21.76 7.35 -17.84
C TYR A 340 21.30 7.15 -19.31
N LYS A 341 20.07 6.67 -19.52
CA LYS A 341 19.48 6.54 -20.86
C LYS A 341 19.37 7.88 -21.58
N ASN A 342 19.04 8.96 -20.87
CA ASN A 342 18.95 10.32 -21.43
C ASN A 342 20.33 11.04 -21.50
N THR A 343 21.39 10.49 -20.91
CA THR A 343 22.78 10.96 -21.07
C THR A 343 23.60 10.09 -22.03
N ASN A 344 22.95 9.27 -22.85
CA ASN A 344 23.54 8.31 -23.81
C ASN A 344 24.48 7.24 -23.21
N ASP A 345 24.42 7.00 -21.90
CA ASP A 345 25.11 5.90 -21.24
C ASP A 345 24.19 4.67 -21.21
N ALA A 346 24.17 3.95 -22.34
CA ALA A 346 23.31 2.79 -22.51
C ALA A 346 23.70 1.63 -21.59
N GLU A 347 24.98 1.47 -21.25
CA GLU A 347 25.47 0.39 -20.40
C GLU A 347 25.02 0.58 -18.94
N SER A 348 25.27 1.74 -18.34
CA SER A 348 24.78 2.04 -16.99
C SER A 348 23.25 1.97 -16.92
N ALA A 349 22.56 2.48 -17.94
CA ALA A 349 21.10 2.39 -17.99
C ALA A 349 20.59 0.93 -18.01
N MET A 350 21.13 0.06 -18.87
CA MET A 350 20.78 -1.36 -18.88
C MET A 350 21.12 -2.06 -17.55
N ASN A 351 22.23 -1.70 -16.91
CA ASN A 351 22.61 -2.24 -15.60
C ASN A 351 21.62 -1.86 -14.50
N TYR A 352 21.20 -0.59 -14.41
CA TYR A 352 20.20 -0.16 -13.41
C TYR A 352 18.78 -0.65 -13.72
N TYR A 353 18.38 -0.76 -14.99
CA TYR A 353 17.12 -1.43 -15.35
C TYR A 353 17.14 -2.92 -14.98
N SER A 354 18.24 -3.64 -15.24
CA SER A 354 18.38 -5.05 -14.86
C SER A 354 18.36 -5.26 -13.34
N MET A 355 18.94 -4.31 -12.59
CA MET A 355 18.83 -4.28 -11.13
C MET A 355 17.39 -4.08 -10.64
N TYR A 356 16.58 -3.28 -11.36
CA TYR A 356 15.17 -3.11 -11.04
C TYR A 356 14.38 -4.40 -11.29
N ASP A 357 14.50 -5.00 -12.47
CA ASP A 357 13.89 -6.29 -12.88
C ASP A 357 14.16 -7.40 -11.84
N GLN A 358 15.39 -7.45 -11.32
CA GLN A 358 15.81 -8.45 -10.32
C GLN A 358 15.32 -8.15 -8.89
N LYS A 359 15.31 -6.88 -8.45
CA LYS A 359 14.89 -6.51 -7.09
C LYS A 359 13.37 -6.30 -6.95
N PHE A 360 12.67 -5.91 -8.02
CA PHE A 360 11.29 -5.42 -7.99
C PHE A 360 10.42 -5.92 -9.18
N GLU A 361 10.43 -7.22 -9.47
CA GLU A 361 9.71 -7.88 -10.58
C GLU A 361 8.18 -7.57 -10.69
N LYS A 362 7.58 -6.90 -9.70
CA LYS A 362 6.18 -6.42 -9.70
C LYS A 362 6.04 -4.97 -9.22
N GLY A 363 7.12 -4.20 -9.24
CA GLY A 363 7.15 -2.80 -8.84
C GLY A 363 6.45 -1.88 -9.85
N SER A 364 6.19 -0.63 -9.44
CA SER A 364 5.42 0.36 -10.22
C SER A 364 5.94 0.69 -11.62
N TYR A 365 7.18 0.32 -11.95
CA TYR A 365 7.79 0.61 -13.26
C TYR A 365 8.11 -0.64 -14.09
N GLU A 366 7.86 -1.86 -13.60
CA GLU A 366 8.31 -3.12 -14.22
C GLU A 366 7.98 -3.20 -15.73
N GLU A 367 6.73 -2.91 -16.12
CA GLU A 367 6.33 -2.93 -17.55
C GLU A 367 7.19 -2.01 -18.43
N THR A 368 7.61 -0.86 -17.89
CA THR A 368 8.45 0.13 -18.58
C THR A 368 9.93 -0.30 -18.57
N VAL A 369 10.38 -0.94 -17.48
CA VAL A 369 11.73 -1.50 -17.33
C VAL A 369 11.96 -2.64 -18.31
N LEU A 370 11.04 -3.61 -18.38
CA LEU A 370 11.09 -4.72 -19.33
C LEU A 370 11.06 -4.22 -20.79
N TYR A 371 10.23 -3.21 -21.09
CA TYR A 371 10.21 -2.57 -22.41
C TYR A 371 11.55 -1.90 -22.75
N ASN A 372 12.11 -1.07 -21.86
CA ASN A 372 13.41 -0.43 -22.06
C ASN A 372 14.51 -1.49 -22.28
N LEU A 373 14.56 -2.54 -21.46
CA LEU A 373 15.54 -3.63 -21.59
C LEU A 373 15.44 -4.36 -22.93
N ALA A 374 14.23 -4.71 -23.36
CA ALA A 374 14.00 -5.36 -24.65
C ALA A 374 14.45 -4.46 -25.83
N ILE A 375 14.06 -3.18 -25.81
CA ILE A 375 14.40 -2.23 -26.87
C ILE A 375 15.91 -1.94 -26.92
N MET A 376 16.57 -1.77 -25.78
CA MET A 376 18.01 -1.48 -25.71
C MET A 376 18.87 -2.68 -26.09
N ASN A 377 18.45 -3.91 -25.76
CA ASN A 377 19.19 -5.11 -26.15
C ASN A 377 18.94 -5.53 -27.61
N LYS A 378 17.92 -5.01 -28.30
CA LYS A 378 17.44 -5.55 -29.61
C LYS A 378 18.52 -5.67 -30.70
N ASP A 379 19.54 -4.80 -30.66
CA ASP A 379 20.67 -4.74 -31.60
C ASP A 379 22.02 -5.06 -30.92
N VAL A 380 22.01 -5.39 -29.61
CA VAL A 380 23.20 -5.71 -28.79
C VAL A 380 23.26 -7.21 -28.48
N ASN A 381 22.15 -7.77 -28.03
CA ASN A 381 21.96 -9.20 -27.78
C ASN A 381 20.47 -9.55 -27.97
N ILE A 382 20.15 -10.16 -29.11
CA ILE A 382 18.76 -10.45 -29.49
C ILE A 382 18.08 -11.47 -28.55
N ASP A 383 18.82 -12.41 -27.97
CA ASP A 383 18.25 -13.42 -27.07
C ASP A 383 17.89 -12.83 -25.71
N VAL A 384 18.71 -11.90 -25.21
CA VAL A 384 18.37 -11.09 -24.03
C VAL A 384 17.17 -10.18 -24.32
N ALA A 385 17.11 -9.58 -25.51
CA ALA A 385 15.97 -8.77 -25.92
C ALA A 385 14.67 -9.59 -25.98
N LYS A 386 14.70 -10.79 -26.57
CA LYS A 386 13.59 -11.76 -26.61
C LYS A 386 13.12 -12.11 -25.21
N LYS A 387 14.03 -12.53 -24.32
CA LYS A 387 13.71 -12.86 -22.92
C LYS A 387 12.92 -11.75 -22.22
N TYR A 388 13.30 -10.49 -22.39
CA TYR A 388 12.60 -9.36 -21.78
C TYR A 388 11.27 -9.01 -22.48
N ALA A 389 11.21 -9.11 -23.81
CA ALA A 389 9.99 -8.94 -24.60
C ALA A 389 8.92 -10.01 -24.27
N GLU A 390 9.34 -11.26 -24.10
CA GLU A 390 8.52 -12.38 -23.65
C GLU A 390 8.07 -12.22 -22.20
N LYS A 391 8.97 -11.84 -21.27
CA LYS A 391 8.60 -11.59 -19.86
C LYS A 391 7.51 -10.50 -19.77
N LEU A 392 7.65 -9.42 -20.53
CA LEU A 392 6.64 -8.37 -20.63
C LEU A 392 5.31 -8.91 -21.18
N SER A 393 5.34 -9.59 -22.32
CA SER A 393 4.13 -10.09 -23.01
C SER A 393 3.37 -11.12 -22.19
N ASN A 394 4.08 -12.02 -21.50
CA ASN A 394 3.50 -13.12 -20.72
C ASN A 394 2.97 -12.66 -19.35
N ASN A 395 3.73 -11.81 -18.62
CA ASN A 395 3.33 -11.36 -17.28
C ASN A 395 2.33 -10.20 -17.34
N TYR A 396 2.42 -9.35 -18.36
CA TYR A 396 1.64 -8.12 -18.51
C TYR A 396 0.95 -8.06 -19.89
N PRO A 397 0.09 -9.05 -20.26
CA PRO A 397 -0.48 -9.15 -21.61
C PRO A 397 -1.35 -7.96 -22.04
N LYS A 398 -1.82 -7.15 -21.08
CA LYS A 398 -2.60 -5.92 -21.33
C LYS A 398 -1.76 -4.64 -21.31
N SER A 399 -0.43 -4.75 -21.25
CA SER A 399 0.47 -3.60 -21.22
C SER A 399 0.36 -2.76 -22.49
N ILE A 400 0.39 -1.43 -22.34
CA ILE A 400 0.54 -0.50 -23.47
C ILE A 400 1.89 -0.65 -24.20
N TYR A 401 2.86 -1.31 -23.55
CA TYR A 401 4.17 -1.59 -24.11
C TYR A 401 4.23 -2.84 -24.99
N ASN A 402 3.16 -3.67 -25.02
CA ASN A 402 3.01 -4.79 -25.97
C ASN A 402 2.65 -4.27 -27.37
N ASN A 403 3.59 -3.55 -27.97
CA ASN A 403 3.48 -2.92 -29.27
C ASN A 403 4.29 -3.65 -30.34
N SER A 404 4.23 -3.15 -31.58
CA SER A 404 4.90 -3.75 -32.74
C SER A 404 6.41 -3.94 -32.58
N ASN A 405 7.10 -3.15 -31.76
CA ASN A 405 8.53 -3.34 -31.50
C ASN A 405 8.78 -4.62 -30.67
N ILE A 406 7.96 -4.85 -29.64
CA ILE A 406 8.03 -6.05 -28.80
C ILE A 406 7.64 -7.29 -29.61
N SER A 407 6.59 -7.21 -30.42
CA SER A 407 6.23 -8.28 -31.36
C SER A 407 7.35 -8.56 -32.38
N ALA A 408 8.03 -7.53 -32.90
CA ALA A 408 9.14 -7.71 -33.83
C ALA A 408 10.41 -8.29 -33.18
N ILE A 409 10.63 -8.07 -31.88
CA ILE A 409 11.74 -8.68 -31.14
C ILE A 409 11.47 -10.18 -30.91
N ILE A 410 10.24 -10.55 -30.53
CA ILE A 410 9.84 -11.95 -30.27
C ILE A 410 9.89 -12.80 -31.56
N ASN A 411 9.55 -12.22 -32.72
CA ASN A 411 9.51 -12.93 -34.01
C ASN A 411 10.82 -12.81 -34.85
N LYS A 412 11.91 -12.32 -34.25
CA LYS A 412 13.28 -12.47 -34.76
C LYS A 412 13.89 -13.80 -34.31
#